data_AF-A0A432SX11-F1
#
_entry.id   AF-A0A432SX11-F1
#
_cell.length_a   1.000
_cell.length_b   1.000
_cell.length_c   1.000
_cell.angle_alpha   90.00
_cell.angle_beta   90.00
_cell.angle_gamma   90.00
#
_symmetry.space_group_name_H-M   'P 1'
#
loop_
_entity.id
_entity.type
_entity.pdbx_description
1 polymer ?
#
loop_
_entity_poly.entity_id
_entity_poly.type
_entity_poly.pdbx_seq_one_letter_code
_entity_poly.pdbx_strand_id
1 'polypeptide(L)' 'NDGKLITVDDSGFAAGAGVEFSLGEEDDGPAWGLFVDYQRLLISSDVPDMDVVSGGITYDF' A
#
# COMPACT_ATOMS: atom_id res chain seq x y z
N ASN A 1 -37.43 22.65 -8.82
CA ASN A 1 -36.68 21.40 -9.03
C ASN A 1 -35.21 21.78 -9.10
N ASP A 2 -34.62 22.08 -7.95
CA ASP A 2 -33.18 22.35 -7.88
C ASP A 2 -32.45 21.02 -7.81
N GLY A 3 -31.97 20.58 -8.97
CA GLY A 3 -31.10 19.42 -9.12
C GLY A 3 -29.72 19.72 -8.56
N LYS A 4 -29.62 19.89 -7.23
CA LYS A 4 -28.36 19.95 -6.51
C LYS A 4 -27.64 18.62 -6.72
N LEU A 5 -26.70 18.60 -7.66
CA LEU A 5 -25.75 17.52 -7.82
C LEU A 5 -24.93 17.48 -6.52
N ILE A 6 -25.15 16.43 -5.73
CA ILE A 6 -24.29 16.12 -4.60
C ILE A 6 -23.03 15.53 -5.23
N THR A 7 -22.00 16.35 -5.43
CA THR A 7 -20.66 15.82 -5.67
C THR A 7 -20.26 15.13 -4.38
N VAL A 8 -20.36 13.80 -4.35
CA VAL A 8 -19.75 12.99 -3.31
C VAL A 8 -18.26 13.04 -3.62
N ASP A 9 -17.51 13.74 -2.76
CA ASP A 9 -16.05 13.83 -2.89
C ASP A 9 -15.47 12.48 -2.41
N ASP A 10 -15.26 11.55 -3.34
CA ASP A 10 -14.69 10.22 -3.07
C ASP A 10 -13.15 10.26 -2.97
N SER A 11 -12.59 11.39 -2.52
CA SER A 11 -11.15 11.51 -2.33
C SER A 11 -10.72 10.91 -0.99
N GLY A 12 -9.67 10.09 -1.02
CA GLY A 12 -9.11 9.42 0.15
C GLY A 12 -7.59 9.54 0.17
N PHE A 13 -7.00 9.54 1.36
CA PHE A 13 -5.55 9.55 1.55
C PHE A 13 -5.11 8.19 2.07
N ALA A 14 -4.12 7.57 1.43
CA ALA A 14 -3.51 6.34 1.90
C ALA A 14 -2.11 6.63 2.43
N ALA A 15 -1.80 6.09 3.61
CA ALA A 15 -0.46 6.08 4.16
C ALA A 15 -0.12 4.69 4.67
N GLY A 16 1.14 4.31 4.53
CA GLY A 16 1.61 3.00 4.94
C GLY A 16 3.06 3.03 5.40
N ALA A 17 3.45 1.94 6.05
CA ALA A 17 4.82 1.66 6.44
C ALA A 17 5.14 0.20 6.08
N GLY A 18 6.37 -0.01 5.63
CA GLY A 18 6.84 -1.30 5.14
C GLY A 18 8.23 -1.62 5.66
N VAL A 19 8.54 -2.92 5.70
CA VAL A 19 9.88 -3.43 5.96
C VAL A 19 10.29 -4.38 4.85
N GLU A 20 11.55 -4.26 4.42
CA GLU A 20 12.15 -5.14 3.41
C GLU A 20 13.42 -5.77 3.98
N PHE A 21 13.60 -7.06 3.69
CA PHE A 21 14.77 -7.85 4.07
C PHE A 21 15.43 -8.38 2.81
N SER A 22 16.68 -8.02 2.60
CA SER A 22 17.52 -8.55 1.52
C SER A 22 18.24 -9.81 1.98
N LEU A 23 18.13 -10.87 1.19
CA LEU A 23 18.72 -12.19 1.38
C LEU A 23 19.66 -12.44 0.19
N GLY A 24 20.86 -11.87 0.26
CA GLY A 24 21.91 -11.99 -0.76
C GLY A 24 23.01 -10.95 -0.54
N GLU A 25 24.23 -11.26 -0.97
CA GLU A 25 25.37 -10.33 -0.99
C GLU A 25 25.48 -9.70 -2.38
N GLU A 26 25.68 -8.37 -2.41
CA GLU A 26 25.74 -7.50 -3.60
C GLU A 26 26.95 -7.76 -4.52
N ASP A 27 27.64 -8.91 -4.33
CA ASP A 27 28.99 -9.19 -4.81
C ASP A 27 29.03 -10.41 -5.76
N ASP A 28 28.04 -10.53 -6.67
CA ASP A 28 27.91 -11.52 -7.78
C ASP A 28 27.06 -12.79 -7.54
N GLY A 29 26.07 -12.77 -6.64
CA GLY A 29 25.12 -13.88 -6.42
C GLY A 29 23.64 -13.50 -6.61
N PRO A 30 22.74 -14.46 -6.89
CA PRO A 30 21.31 -14.17 -7.00
C PRO A 30 20.77 -13.58 -5.70
N ALA A 31 20.14 -12.41 -5.80
CA ALA A 31 19.63 -11.69 -4.65
C ALA A 31 18.13 -11.95 -4.48
N TRP A 32 17.73 -12.34 -3.27
CA TRP A 32 16.32 -12.45 -2.91
C TRP A 32 15.93 -11.30 -2.00
N GLY A 33 14.71 -10.81 -2.11
CA GLY A 33 14.13 -9.88 -1.15
C GLY A 33 12.82 -10.45 -0.61
N LEU A 34 12.51 -10.09 0.64
CA LEU A 34 11.22 -10.34 1.27
C LEU A 34 10.71 -9.01 1.81
N PHE A 35 9.49 -8.63 1.43
CA PHE A 35 8.87 -7.41 1.94
C PHE A 35 7.53 -7.70 2.61
N VAL A 36 7.20 -6.87 3.59
CA VAL A 36 5.88 -6.80 4.23
C VAL A 36 5.51 -5.33 4.38
N ASP A 37 4.35 -4.97 3.85
CA ASP A 37 3.81 -3.62 3.89
C ASP A 37 2.45 -3.61 4.57
N TYR A 38 2.24 -2.56 5.37
CA TYR A 38 0.95 -2.21 5.92
C TYR A 38 0.52 -0.85 5.40
N GLN A 39 -0.67 -0.78 4.82
CA GLN A 39 -1.26 0.43 4.27
C GLN A 39 -2.63 0.66 4.90
N ARG A 40 -2.88 1.89 5.33
CA ARG A 40 -4.16 2.35 5.82
C ARG A 40 -4.72 3.39 4.88
N LEU A 41 -5.96 3.18 4.42
CA LEU A 41 -6.73 4.19 3.72
C LEU A 41 -7.57 4.98 4.72
N LEU A 42 -7.32 6.29 4.79
CA LEU A 42 -8.12 7.26 5.53
C LEU A 42 -9.07 7.94 4.52
N ILE A 43 -10.33 7.55 4.56
CA ILE A 43 -11.38 8.12 3.70
C ILE A 43 -12.17 9.14 4.54
N SER A 44 -12.39 10.34 3.99
CA SER A 44 -12.96 11.47 4.72
C SER A 44 -14.49 11.41 4.92
N SER A 45 -15.17 10.31 4.59
CA SER A 45 -16.62 10.25 4.57
C SER A 45 -17.14 8.86 4.91
N ASP A 46 -17.53 8.61 6.17
CA ASP A 46 -18.53 7.62 6.63
C ASP A 46 -18.48 6.16 6.08
N VAL A 47 -17.39 5.76 5.41
CA VAL A 47 -17.12 4.40 4.91
C VAL A 47 -15.94 3.78 5.64
N PRO A 48 -15.88 2.43 5.73
CA PRO A 48 -14.95 1.72 6.60
C PRO A 48 -13.49 2.05 6.30
N ASP A 49 -12.72 2.36 7.34
CA ASP A 49 -11.26 2.39 7.28
C ASP A 49 -10.75 1.05 6.73
N MET A 50 -10.13 1.09 5.55
CA MET A 50 -9.62 -0.11 4.90
C MET A 50 -8.13 -0.25 5.20
N ASP A 51 -7.82 -1.27 6.00
CA ASP A 51 -6.46 -1.69 6.29
C ASP A 51 -6.05 -2.82 5.33
N VAL A 52 -4.90 -2.66 4.69
CA VAL A 52 -4.32 -3.63 3.76
C VAL A 52 -2.97 -4.07 4.29
N VAL A 53 -2.78 -5.39 4.40
CA VAL A 53 -1.47 -6.01 4.63
C VAL A 53 -1.08 -6.71 3.35
N SER A 54 0.09 -6.39 2.80
CA SER A 54 0.68 -7.06 1.66
C SER A 54 2.06 -7.61 2.02
N GLY A 55 2.46 -8.70 1.38
CA GLY A 55 3.80 -9.23 1.49
C GLY A 55 4.16 -10.02 0.26
N GLY A 56 5.46 -10.08 -0.04
CA GLY A 56 5.94 -10.72 -1.26
C GLY A 56 7.43 -10.99 -1.24
N ILE A 57 7.85 -11.78 -2.21
CA ILE A 57 9.26 -12.10 -2.45
C ILE A 57 9.70 -11.46 -3.77
N THR A 58 10.90 -10.92 -3.79
CA THR A 58 11.58 -10.42 -4.98
C THR A 58 12.77 -11.32 -5.28
N TYR A 59 13.08 -11.47 -6.56
CA TYR A 59 14.22 -12.24 -7.04
C TYR A 59 14.92 -11.44 -8.13
N ASP A 60 16.21 -11.18 -7.95
CA ASP A 60 17.05 -10.45 -8.88
C ASP A 60 18.18 -11.35 -9.38
N PHE A 61 18.41 -11.34 -10.71
CA PHE A 61 19.25 -12.30 -11.44
C PHE A 61 20.34 -11.65 -12.28
#